data_AF-A0A8H6HI57-F1
#
_entry.id   AF-A0A8H6HI57-F1
#
_cell.length_a   1.000
_cell.length_b   1.000
_cell.length_c   1.000
_cell.angle_alpha   90.00
_cell.angle_beta   90.00
_cell.angle_gamma   90.00
#
_symmetry.space_group_name_H-M   'P 1'
#
loop_
_entity.id
_entity.type
_entity.pdbx_description
1 polymer ?
#
loop_
_entity_poly.entity_id
_entity_poly.type
_entity_poly.pdbx_seq_one_letter_code
_entity_poly.pdbx_strand_id
1 'polypeptide(L)'
;MFRSLANQFVNPGGVGAGGSGVGSDESKKTMAPTLRSDVYSAIDGVKAWLSGGQGRGQAGDGVSYQSILSLIQKHFPKTQIGLDAVGQTENEVALIIGGVTNMIMEVSKWEGMAGAMAMSTWVDALVEGHRRVDAGQTKKDSIAKGITRGLDYNTDMSLMTKEFTAKIQIISSLKSASGRMYGAGTDEARKSEALWSSKFL
;
A
#
# COMPACT_ATOMS: atom_id res chain seq x y z
N MET A 1 1.20 -44.06 -25.08
CA MET A 1 1.94 -42.97 -25.75
C MET A 1 1.17 -41.68 -25.55
N PHE A 2 1.50 -40.93 -24.49
CA PHE A 2 0.87 -39.65 -24.15
C PHE A 2 1.96 -38.58 -24.20
N ARG A 3 2.03 -37.82 -25.28
CA ARG A 3 2.79 -36.56 -25.35
C ARG A 3 2.08 -35.60 -26.31
N SER A 4 2.01 -34.34 -25.88
CA SER A 4 1.64 -33.14 -26.64
C SER A 4 0.17 -32.66 -26.57
N LEU A 5 -0.28 -32.33 -25.36
CA LEU A 5 -1.29 -31.27 -25.13
C LEU A 5 -0.71 -30.01 -24.44
N ALA A 6 0.55 -30.08 -23.95
CA ALA A 6 1.17 -29.00 -23.18
C ALA A 6 1.82 -27.89 -24.03
N ASN A 7 1.97 -28.07 -25.35
CA ASN A 7 2.59 -27.05 -26.23
C ASN A 7 1.59 -26.12 -26.94
N GLN A 8 0.28 -26.25 -26.66
CA GLN A 8 -0.74 -25.42 -27.33
C GLN A 8 -1.13 -24.15 -26.55
N PHE A 9 -0.59 -23.93 -25.35
CA PHE A 9 -0.89 -22.75 -24.52
C PHE A 9 0.22 -21.69 -24.46
N VAL A 10 1.32 -21.83 -25.22
CA VAL A 10 2.50 -20.95 -25.08
C VAL A 10 2.82 -20.16 -26.36
N ASN A 11 1.85 -19.88 -27.23
CA ASN A 11 2.15 -18.99 -28.37
C ASN A 11 0.98 -18.10 -28.83
N PRO A 12 0.77 -16.91 -28.22
CA PRO A 12 0.04 -15.82 -28.86
C PRO A 12 1.08 -14.91 -29.55
N GLY A 13 1.58 -15.33 -30.71
CA GLY A 13 2.70 -14.65 -31.39
C GLY A 13 2.69 -14.73 -32.92
N GLY A 14 1.53 -14.93 -33.55
CA GLY A 14 1.40 -15.03 -35.00
C GLY A 14 0.33 -14.10 -35.56
N VAL A 15 0.64 -12.80 -35.63
CA VAL A 15 0.02 -11.79 -36.50
C VAL A 15 0.45 -12.10 -37.94
N GLY A 16 -0.31 -11.99 -39.02
CA GLY A 16 -1.63 -11.43 -39.29
C GLY A 16 -1.65 -11.07 -40.78
N ALA A 17 -2.70 -11.44 -41.48
CA ALA A 17 -3.03 -10.89 -42.80
C ALA A 17 -4.33 -10.10 -42.68
N GLY A 18 -4.24 -8.79 -42.96
CA GLY A 18 -5.35 -7.93 -43.37
C GLY A 18 -6.38 -7.55 -42.31
N GLY A 19 -6.43 -6.26 -41.93
CA GLY A 19 -7.57 -5.71 -41.21
C GLY A 19 -7.27 -4.40 -40.50
N SER A 20 -7.30 -3.30 -41.25
CA SER A 20 -7.34 -1.92 -40.77
C SER A 20 -8.44 -1.69 -39.72
N GLY A 21 -8.05 -1.20 -38.54
CA GLY A 21 -8.98 -0.76 -37.49
C GLY A 21 -8.27 0.13 -36.49
N VAL A 22 -8.40 1.45 -36.69
CA VAL A 22 -8.03 2.49 -35.73
C VAL A 22 -8.98 2.41 -34.54
N GLY A 23 -8.47 2.16 -33.32
CA GLY A 23 -9.29 2.15 -32.11
C GLY A 23 -8.54 1.69 -30.86
N SER A 24 -7.92 2.66 -30.16
CA SER A 24 -7.74 2.72 -28.70
C SER A 24 -7.80 1.40 -27.90
N ASP A 25 -6.66 0.72 -27.77
CA ASP A 25 -6.49 -0.43 -26.86
C ASP A 25 -6.20 0.01 -25.41
N GLU A 26 -6.94 1.03 -24.94
CA GLU A 26 -6.83 1.62 -23.60
C GLU A 26 -7.85 1.01 -22.61
N SER A 27 -8.47 -0.11 -22.99
CA SER A 27 -9.59 -0.70 -22.27
C SER A 27 -9.46 -2.21 -22.14
N LYS A 28 -8.41 -2.63 -21.43
CA LYS A 28 -8.35 -3.83 -20.56
C LYS A 28 -7.11 -3.75 -19.67
N LYS A 29 -6.96 -2.67 -18.90
CA LYS A 29 -6.09 -2.72 -17.71
C LYS A 29 -6.67 -3.82 -16.84
N THR A 30 -5.96 -4.91 -16.63
CA THR A 30 -6.32 -5.95 -15.66
C THR A 30 -5.42 -5.76 -14.45
N MET A 31 -5.90 -6.11 -13.25
CA MET A 31 -5.06 -6.15 -12.06
C MET A 31 -3.76 -6.91 -12.35
N ALA A 32 -2.61 -6.39 -11.91
CA ALA A 32 -1.36 -7.11 -12.08
C ALA A 32 -1.47 -8.49 -11.40
N PRO A 33 -1.09 -9.60 -12.07
CA PRO A 33 -1.42 -10.96 -11.62
C PRO A 33 -0.95 -11.32 -10.21
N THR A 34 0.06 -10.62 -9.68
CA THR A 34 0.62 -10.86 -8.34
C THR A 34 0.31 -9.77 -7.33
N LEU A 35 -0.45 -8.72 -7.70
CA LEU A 35 -0.66 -7.55 -6.84
C LEU A 35 -1.24 -7.96 -5.48
N ARG A 36 -2.23 -8.85 -5.48
CA ARG A 36 -2.88 -9.31 -4.24
C ARG A 36 -1.91 -10.02 -3.30
N SER A 37 -1.08 -10.94 -3.79
CA SER A 37 -0.08 -11.63 -2.95
C SER A 37 1.04 -10.68 -2.50
N ASP A 38 1.44 -9.76 -3.37
CA ASP A 38 2.48 -8.78 -3.10
C ASP A 38 2.02 -7.77 -2.03
N VAL A 39 0.71 -7.42 -1.98
CA VAL A 39 0.11 -6.60 -0.93
C VAL A 39 0.30 -7.24 0.44
N TYR A 40 -0.09 -8.50 0.63
CA TYR A 40 0.06 -9.16 1.93
C TYR A 40 1.53 -9.34 2.32
N SER A 41 2.39 -9.64 1.35
CA SER A 41 3.85 -9.69 1.57
C SER A 41 4.41 -8.34 2.01
N ALA A 42 3.91 -7.24 1.44
CA ALA A 42 4.29 -5.89 1.83
C ALA A 42 3.75 -5.52 3.22
N ILE A 43 2.50 -5.90 3.55
CA ILE A 43 1.92 -5.69 4.89
C ILE A 43 2.75 -6.41 5.96
N ASP A 44 3.09 -7.68 5.74
CA ASP A 44 3.90 -8.47 6.66
C ASP A 44 5.32 -7.90 6.81
N GLY A 45 5.92 -7.50 5.67
CA GLY A 45 7.22 -6.85 5.64
C GLY A 45 7.23 -5.55 6.45
N VAL A 46 6.25 -4.68 6.25
CA VAL A 46 6.12 -3.41 6.99
C VAL A 46 5.88 -3.67 8.48
N LYS A 47 5.00 -4.61 8.83
CA LYS A 47 4.73 -4.94 10.23
C LYS A 47 6.00 -5.35 10.96
N ALA A 48 6.80 -6.24 10.35
CA ALA A 48 8.08 -6.67 10.90
C ALA A 48 9.07 -5.49 11.01
N TRP A 49 9.20 -4.70 9.94
CA TRP A 49 10.09 -3.54 9.84
C TRP A 49 9.79 -2.44 10.88
N LEU A 50 8.51 -2.10 11.08
CA LEU A 50 8.09 -1.13 12.08
C LEU A 50 8.39 -1.62 13.50
N SER A 51 8.15 -2.90 13.79
CA SER A 51 8.36 -3.47 15.13
C SER A 51 9.84 -3.67 15.50
N GLY A 52 10.77 -3.65 14.54
CA GLY A 52 12.21 -3.73 14.80
C GLY A 52 12.72 -5.06 15.41
N GLY A 53 12.01 -6.17 15.21
CA GLY A 53 12.32 -7.46 15.85
C GLY A 53 13.28 -8.40 15.09
N GLN A 54 14.15 -9.09 15.85
CA GLN A 54 14.91 -10.30 15.47
C GLN A 54 15.87 -10.18 14.28
N GLY A 55 16.88 -9.30 14.40
CA GLY A 55 18.05 -9.30 13.50
C GLY A 55 17.78 -8.83 12.07
N ARG A 56 16.56 -8.36 11.78
CA ARG A 56 16.20 -7.63 10.57
C ARG A 56 16.09 -6.15 10.93
N GLY A 57 16.59 -5.28 10.07
CA GLY A 57 16.66 -3.85 10.35
C GLY A 57 15.30 -3.19 10.64
N GLN A 58 15.34 -1.96 11.11
CA GLN A 58 14.21 -1.25 11.72
C GLN A 58 13.87 0.03 10.97
N ALA A 59 12.64 0.52 11.13
CA ALA A 59 12.25 1.82 10.61
C ALA A 59 13.24 2.92 11.03
N GLY A 60 13.67 3.74 10.06
CA GLY A 60 14.65 4.80 10.28
C GLY A 60 16.12 4.38 10.15
N ASP A 61 16.43 3.14 9.76
CA ASP A 61 17.80 2.69 9.54
C ASP A 61 18.33 2.94 8.11
N GLY A 62 17.51 3.50 7.20
CA GLY A 62 17.91 3.84 5.85
C GLY A 62 17.98 2.70 4.83
N VAL A 63 17.91 1.43 5.25
CA VAL A 63 18.25 0.29 4.38
C VAL A 63 17.29 -0.89 4.47
N SER A 64 16.63 -1.11 5.60
CA SER A 64 15.83 -2.34 5.81
C SER A 64 14.49 -2.36 5.08
N TYR A 65 14.02 -1.21 4.59
CA TYR A 65 12.78 -1.11 3.84
C TYR A 65 12.92 -1.53 2.36
N GLN A 66 14.13 -1.81 1.86
CA GLN A 66 14.39 -1.99 0.43
C GLN A 66 13.59 -3.15 -0.20
N SER A 67 13.37 -4.24 0.52
CA SER A 67 12.53 -5.34 0.04
C SER A 67 11.07 -4.93 -0.13
N ILE A 68 10.57 -4.08 0.77
CA ILE A 68 9.21 -3.53 0.71
C ILE A 68 9.11 -2.53 -0.45
N LEU A 69 10.10 -1.64 -0.58
CA LEU A 69 10.18 -0.68 -1.68
C LEU A 69 10.21 -1.38 -3.04
N SER A 70 10.97 -2.48 -3.16
CA SER A 70 11.02 -3.29 -4.39
C SER A 70 9.64 -3.86 -4.77
N LEU A 71 8.86 -4.32 -3.79
CA LEU A 71 7.48 -4.76 -4.02
C LEU A 71 6.58 -3.61 -4.46
N ILE A 72 6.72 -2.43 -3.85
CA ILE A 72 5.98 -1.23 -4.26
C ILE A 72 6.35 -0.84 -5.70
N GLN A 73 7.64 -0.75 -6.01
CA GLN A 73 8.15 -0.35 -7.32
C GLN A 73 7.78 -1.30 -8.45
N LYS A 74 7.57 -2.58 -8.15
CA LYS A 74 7.05 -3.56 -9.11
C LYS A 74 5.68 -3.13 -9.67
N HIS A 75 4.83 -2.49 -8.87
CA HIS A 75 3.49 -2.04 -9.25
C HIS A 75 3.42 -0.53 -9.51
N PHE A 76 4.29 0.25 -8.86
CA PHE A 76 4.41 1.69 -8.96
C PHE A 76 5.87 2.11 -9.19
N PRO A 77 6.42 1.95 -10.41
CA PRO A 77 7.85 2.17 -10.69
C PRO A 77 8.33 3.60 -10.42
N LYS A 78 7.41 4.57 -10.37
CA LYS A 78 7.71 5.98 -10.08
C LYS A 78 7.89 6.26 -8.59
N THR A 79 7.55 5.32 -7.71
CA THR A 79 7.74 5.49 -6.26
C THR A 79 9.23 5.36 -5.94
N GLN A 80 9.87 6.49 -5.69
CA GLN A 80 11.30 6.56 -5.36
C GLN A 80 11.49 7.28 -4.03
N ILE A 81 12.37 6.75 -3.18
CA ILE A 81 12.86 7.46 -2.01
C ILE A 81 14.01 8.35 -2.47
N GLY A 82 13.83 9.66 -2.38
CA GLY A 82 14.90 10.61 -2.65
C GLY A 82 16.05 10.43 -1.66
N LEU A 83 17.29 10.72 -2.09
CA LEU A 83 18.48 10.68 -1.23
C LEU A 83 18.30 11.51 0.06
N ASP A 84 17.51 12.58 0.00
CA ASP A 84 17.22 13.47 1.12
C ASP A 84 16.33 12.84 2.21
N ALA A 85 15.62 11.76 1.88
CA ALA A 85 14.75 11.05 2.82
C ALA A 85 15.45 9.86 3.50
N VAL A 86 16.65 9.49 3.06
CA VAL A 86 17.43 8.38 3.65
C VAL A 86 17.97 8.79 5.02
N GLY A 87 17.69 7.99 6.04
CA GLY A 87 18.02 8.28 7.44
C GLY A 87 16.98 9.18 8.15
N GLN A 88 15.98 9.68 7.42
CA GLN A 88 14.87 10.44 8.02
C GLN A 88 13.68 9.53 8.27
N THR A 89 13.58 9.01 9.50
CA THR A 89 12.56 8.02 9.90
C THR A 89 11.14 8.41 9.50
N GLU A 90 10.74 9.66 9.69
CA GLU A 90 9.39 10.12 9.33
C GLU A 90 9.11 9.97 7.82
N ASN A 91 10.05 10.41 6.98
CA ASN A 91 9.90 10.42 5.53
C ASN A 91 9.98 9.01 4.93
N GLU A 92 10.88 8.16 5.44
CA GLU A 92 10.96 6.75 5.07
C GLU A 92 9.63 6.04 5.34
N VAL A 93 9.13 6.18 6.57
CA VAL A 93 7.88 5.56 6.99
C VAL A 93 6.74 6.11 6.13
N ALA A 94 6.62 7.42 5.95
CA ALA A 94 5.56 8.01 5.15
C ALA A 94 5.51 7.48 3.71
N LEU A 95 6.66 7.31 3.07
CA LEU A 95 6.71 6.83 1.69
C LEU A 95 6.33 5.36 1.59
N ILE A 96 6.89 4.51 2.46
CA ILE A 96 6.58 3.09 2.48
C ILE A 96 5.10 2.86 2.81
N ILE A 97 4.57 3.55 3.83
CA ILE A 97 3.16 3.43 4.22
C ILE A 97 2.25 3.89 3.07
N GLY A 98 2.54 5.03 2.43
CA GLY A 98 1.78 5.50 1.27
C GLY A 98 1.83 4.53 0.10
N GLY A 99 3.00 3.96 -0.19
CA GLY A 99 3.18 2.99 -1.27
C GLY A 99 2.37 1.70 -1.08
N VAL A 100 2.41 1.10 0.12
CA VAL A 100 1.59 -0.09 0.42
C VAL A 100 0.11 0.25 0.41
N THR A 101 -0.27 1.41 0.94
CA THR A 101 -1.67 1.88 0.88
C THR A 101 -2.15 2.02 -0.56
N ASN A 102 -1.32 2.55 -1.48
CA ASN A 102 -1.63 2.64 -2.90
C ASN A 102 -1.76 1.28 -3.59
N MET A 103 -0.95 0.29 -3.20
CA MET A 103 -1.13 -1.09 -3.67
C MET A 103 -2.49 -1.65 -3.25
N ILE A 104 -2.92 -1.41 -2.01
CA ILE A 104 -4.24 -1.84 -1.52
C ILE A 104 -5.37 -1.11 -2.24
N MET A 105 -5.21 0.21 -2.46
CA MET A 105 -6.19 0.98 -3.24
C MET A 105 -6.32 0.41 -4.65
N GLU A 106 -5.20 0.13 -5.34
CA GLU A 106 -5.24 -0.48 -6.67
C GLU A 106 -5.91 -1.86 -6.66
N VAL A 107 -5.71 -2.71 -5.63
CA VAL A 107 -6.51 -3.94 -5.47
C VAL A 107 -8.00 -3.61 -5.34
N SER A 108 -8.36 -2.62 -4.51
CA SER A 108 -9.77 -2.24 -4.31
C SER A 108 -10.47 -1.81 -5.60
N LYS A 109 -9.73 -1.20 -6.53
CA LYS A 109 -10.25 -0.79 -7.83
C LYS A 109 -10.84 -1.94 -8.63
N TRP A 110 -10.21 -3.11 -8.51
CA TRP A 110 -10.59 -4.33 -9.22
C TRP A 110 -11.51 -5.22 -8.37
N GLU A 111 -11.21 -5.32 -7.08
CA GLU A 111 -11.90 -6.15 -6.11
C GLU A 111 -12.23 -5.30 -4.86
N GLY A 112 -13.35 -4.57 -4.89
CA GLY A 112 -13.70 -3.60 -3.84
C GLY A 112 -13.63 -4.19 -2.43
N MET A 113 -14.35 -5.28 -2.19
CA MET A 113 -14.40 -5.92 -0.88
C MET A 113 -13.06 -6.56 -0.46
N ALA A 114 -12.28 -7.10 -1.39
CA ALA A 114 -10.96 -7.63 -1.06
C ALA A 114 -9.99 -6.51 -0.65
N GLY A 115 -10.05 -5.38 -1.36
CA GLY A 115 -9.31 -4.17 -1.00
C GLY A 115 -9.73 -3.60 0.36
N ALA A 116 -11.03 -3.61 0.68
CA ALA A 116 -11.52 -3.19 1.99
C ALA A 116 -10.97 -4.07 3.13
N MET A 117 -11.01 -5.39 2.97
CA MET A 117 -10.44 -6.33 3.96
C MET A 117 -8.92 -6.20 4.10
N ALA A 118 -8.22 -6.00 2.98
CA ALA A 118 -6.78 -5.72 2.99
C ALA A 118 -6.47 -4.40 3.70
N MET A 119 -7.31 -3.36 3.53
CA MET A 119 -7.15 -2.08 4.23
C MET A 119 -7.35 -2.21 5.74
N SER A 120 -8.34 -2.96 6.20
CA SER A 120 -8.50 -3.21 7.63
C SER A 120 -7.31 -3.97 8.23
N THR A 121 -6.84 -5.01 7.53
CA THR A 121 -5.63 -5.78 7.91
C THR A 121 -4.39 -4.87 7.96
N TRP A 122 -4.27 -3.97 7.00
CA TRP A 122 -3.19 -3.01 6.93
C TRP A 122 -3.18 -2.05 8.11
N VAL A 123 -4.33 -1.45 8.43
CA VAL A 123 -4.46 -0.56 9.60
C VAL A 123 -4.14 -1.30 10.90
N ASP A 124 -4.59 -2.55 11.05
CA ASP A 124 -4.23 -3.38 12.21
C ASP A 124 -2.73 -3.64 12.31
N ALA A 125 -2.07 -3.89 11.17
CA ALA A 125 -0.62 -4.09 11.11
C ALA A 125 0.15 -2.81 11.49
N LEU A 126 -0.32 -1.62 11.08
CA LEU A 126 0.27 -0.34 11.44
C LEU A 126 0.15 -0.05 12.93
N VAL A 127 -1.04 -0.24 13.49
CA VAL A 127 -1.31 0.00 14.92
C VAL A 127 -0.48 -0.94 15.78
N GLU A 128 -0.43 -2.23 15.44
CA GLU A 128 0.36 -3.20 16.21
C GLU A 128 1.87 -2.98 16.03
N GLY A 129 2.31 -2.65 14.80
CA GLY A 129 3.70 -2.28 14.52
C GLY A 129 4.16 -1.09 15.36
N HIS A 130 3.38 -0.01 15.39
CA HIS A 130 3.62 1.16 16.22
C HIS A 130 3.62 0.83 17.72
N ARG A 131 2.69 -0.02 18.18
CA ARG A 131 2.59 -0.39 19.60
C ARG A 131 3.82 -1.16 20.09
N ARG A 132 4.41 -2.00 19.23
CA ARG A 132 5.60 -2.83 19.50
C ARG A 132 6.94 -2.13 19.24
N VAL A 133 6.94 -0.85 18.87
CA VAL A 133 8.19 -0.08 18.77
C VAL A 133 8.80 0.03 20.17
N ASP A 134 9.84 -0.75 20.43
CA ASP A 134 10.64 -0.72 21.66
C ASP A 134 11.71 0.40 21.66
N ALA A 135 11.65 1.31 20.70
CA ALA A 135 12.52 2.48 20.64
C ALA A 135 12.05 3.61 21.57
N GLY A 136 12.97 4.49 21.98
CA GLY A 136 12.65 5.66 22.82
C GLY A 136 11.52 6.53 22.26
N GLN A 137 10.82 7.24 23.15
CA GLN A 137 9.58 7.98 22.84
C GLN A 137 9.68 8.87 21.59
N THR A 138 10.81 9.56 21.39
CA THR A 138 11.05 10.42 20.22
C THR A 138 10.98 9.66 18.89
N LYS A 139 11.55 8.45 18.82
CA LYS A 139 11.52 7.64 17.60
C LYS A 139 10.13 7.08 17.34
N LYS A 140 9.43 6.68 18.40
CA LYS A 140 8.04 6.24 18.33
C LYS A 140 7.11 7.34 17.80
N ASP A 141 7.28 8.56 18.26
CA ASP A 141 6.53 9.73 17.77
C ASP A 141 6.85 10.04 16.30
N SER A 142 8.12 9.96 15.89
CA SER A 142 8.52 10.12 14.47
C SER A 142 7.91 9.05 13.57
N ILE A 143 7.84 7.80 14.03
CA ILE A 143 7.18 6.71 13.30
C ILE A 143 5.68 6.99 13.19
N ALA A 144 5.02 7.38 14.28
CA ALA A 144 3.60 7.70 14.26
C ALA A 144 3.30 8.83 13.26
N LYS A 145 4.11 9.91 13.27
CA LYS A 145 3.98 11.02 12.31
C LYS A 145 4.18 10.54 10.88
N GLY A 146 5.17 9.68 10.66
CA GLY A 146 5.42 9.06 9.36
C GLY A 146 4.23 8.24 8.88
N ILE A 147 3.61 7.42 9.75
CA ILE A 147 2.43 6.64 9.39
C ILE A 147 1.28 7.56 8.98
N THR A 148 0.94 8.55 9.82
CA THR A 148 -0.12 9.51 9.51
C THR A 148 0.16 10.27 8.21
N ARG A 149 1.40 10.72 8.01
CA ARG A 149 1.78 11.41 6.77
C ARG A 149 1.63 10.52 5.54
N GLY A 150 2.04 9.25 5.65
CA GLY A 150 1.91 8.27 4.59
C GLY A 150 0.45 7.99 4.22
N LEU A 151 -0.42 7.82 5.21
CA LEU A 151 -1.85 7.63 4.99
C LEU A 151 -2.50 8.89 4.40
N ASP A 152 -2.33 10.04 5.03
CA ASP A 152 -3.12 11.24 4.73
C ASP A 152 -2.67 11.96 3.45
N TYR A 153 -1.36 11.96 3.14
CA TYR A 153 -0.79 12.76 2.06
C TYR A 153 -0.19 11.94 0.91
N ASN A 154 0.32 10.74 1.16
CA ASN A 154 0.95 9.92 0.11
C ASN A 154 0.00 8.91 -0.54
N THR A 155 -1.24 8.82 -0.04
CA THR A 155 -2.29 7.96 -0.63
C THR A 155 -2.93 8.62 -1.85
N ASP A 156 -2.93 7.91 -2.96
CA ASP A 156 -3.58 8.30 -4.22
C ASP A 156 -5.04 7.81 -4.25
N MET A 157 -5.95 8.77 -4.16
CA MET A 157 -7.40 8.53 -4.18
C MET A 157 -7.92 8.07 -5.55
N SER A 158 -7.20 8.33 -6.63
CA SER A 158 -7.60 7.91 -7.98
C SER A 158 -7.57 6.39 -8.16
N LEU A 159 -6.85 5.70 -7.27
CA LEU A 159 -6.75 4.24 -7.25
C LEU A 159 -7.89 3.59 -6.46
N MET A 160 -8.69 4.35 -5.72
CA MET A 160 -9.76 3.81 -4.88
C MET A 160 -10.90 3.24 -5.71
N THR A 161 -11.53 2.19 -5.18
CA THR A 161 -12.77 1.62 -5.74
C THR A 161 -13.90 2.64 -5.91
N LYS A 162 -14.73 2.43 -6.93
CA LYS A 162 -15.98 3.16 -7.13
C LYS A 162 -17.16 2.51 -6.41
N GLU A 163 -17.00 1.29 -5.90
CA GLU A 163 -18.05 0.58 -5.16
C GLU A 163 -18.30 1.25 -3.80
N PHE A 164 -19.52 1.73 -3.59
CA PHE A 164 -19.87 2.54 -2.42
C PHE A 164 -19.59 1.83 -1.08
N THR A 165 -19.99 0.57 -0.95
CA THR A 165 -19.80 -0.21 0.29
C THR A 165 -18.32 -0.38 0.64
N ALA A 166 -17.53 -0.81 -0.34
CA ALA A 166 -16.08 -1.00 -0.16
C ALA A 166 -15.38 0.34 0.12
N LYS A 167 -15.77 1.41 -0.59
CA LYS A 167 -15.26 2.77 -0.39
C LYS A 167 -15.47 3.24 1.06
N ILE A 168 -16.66 3.03 1.63
CA ILE A 168 -16.95 3.37 3.03
C ILE A 168 -16.07 2.58 3.99
N GLN A 169 -15.91 1.28 3.78
CA GLN A 169 -15.10 0.43 4.66
C GLN A 169 -13.61 0.81 4.65
N ILE A 170 -13.07 1.12 3.47
CA ILE A 170 -11.69 1.60 3.31
C ILE A 170 -11.50 2.91 4.08
N ILE A 171 -12.38 3.89 3.86
CA ILE A 171 -12.28 5.20 4.51
C ILE A 171 -12.48 5.09 6.02
N SER A 172 -13.42 4.27 6.48
CA SER A 172 -13.63 4.01 7.90
C SER A 172 -12.39 3.39 8.55
N SER A 173 -11.75 2.43 7.88
CA SER A 173 -10.50 1.82 8.35
C SER A 173 -9.39 2.87 8.48
N LEU A 174 -9.21 3.72 7.46
CA LEU A 174 -8.19 4.77 7.45
C LEU A 174 -8.41 5.83 8.55
N LYS A 175 -9.65 6.29 8.73
CA LYS A 175 -10.03 7.20 9.83
C LYS A 175 -9.68 6.64 11.20
N SER A 176 -9.89 5.33 11.39
CA SER A 176 -9.63 4.68 12.68
C SER A 176 -8.14 4.62 13.03
N ALA A 177 -7.23 4.66 12.04
CA ALA A 177 -5.81 4.44 12.24
C ALA A 177 -5.21 5.48 13.19
N SER A 178 -5.44 6.78 12.92
CA SER A 178 -4.91 7.88 13.73
C SER A 178 -5.46 7.87 15.16
N GLY A 179 -6.76 7.61 15.34
CA GLY A 179 -7.38 7.48 16.67
C GLY A 179 -6.84 6.29 17.47
N ARG A 180 -6.49 5.19 16.81
CA ARG A 180 -5.90 4.00 17.46
C ARG A 180 -4.42 4.16 17.79
N MET A 181 -3.69 5.02 17.09
CA MET A 181 -2.26 5.27 17.36
C MET A 181 -2.04 6.35 18.42
N TYR A 182 -2.75 7.48 18.34
CA TYR A 182 -2.58 8.63 19.23
C TYR A 182 -3.58 8.68 20.39
N GLY A 183 -4.69 7.95 20.29
CA GLY A 183 -5.82 8.04 21.21
C GLY A 183 -7.01 8.76 20.58
N ALA A 184 -8.22 8.32 20.95
CA ALA A 184 -9.44 8.93 20.45
C ALA A 184 -9.57 10.37 20.97
N GLY A 185 -9.84 11.31 20.06
CA GLY A 185 -10.09 12.71 20.40
C GLY A 185 -8.86 13.61 20.48
N THR A 186 -7.66 13.12 20.16
CA THR A 186 -6.47 13.98 19.96
C THR A 186 -6.62 14.86 18.73
N ASP A 187 -5.86 15.96 18.68
CA ASP A 187 -5.90 16.88 17.54
C ASP A 187 -5.43 16.21 16.24
N GLU A 188 -4.46 15.30 16.33
CA GLU A 188 -3.98 14.48 15.21
C GLU A 188 -5.09 13.56 14.68
N ALA A 189 -5.82 12.90 15.58
CA ALA A 189 -6.95 12.04 15.20
C ALA A 189 -8.07 12.84 14.52
N ARG A 190 -8.41 14.02 15.08
CA ARG A 190 -9.43 14.91 14.51
C ARG A 190 -9.03 15.45 13.14
N LYS A 191 -7.77 15.86 12.96
CA LYS A 191 -7.26 16.35 11.67
C LYS A 191 -7.31 15.27 10.59
N SER A 192 -6.86 14.06 10.91
CA SER A 192 -6.89 12.93 9.98
C SER A 192 -8.34 12.53 9.66
N GLU A 193 -9.24 12.50 10.65
CA GLU A 193 -10.66 12.24 10.43
C GLU A 193 -11.31 13.29 9.50
N ALA A 194 -11.05 14.57 9.74
CA ALA A 194 -11.55 15.66 8.91
C ALA A 194 -11.04 15.56 7.48
N LEU A 195 -9.75 15.23 7.30
CA LEU A 195 -9.13 15.04 5.98
C LEU A 195 -9.75 13.86 5.21
N TRP A 196 -9.95 12.72 5.87
CA TRP A 196 -10.60 11.57 5.22
C TRP A 196 -12.09 11.80 4.97
N SER A 197 -12.75 12.62 5.80
CA SER A 197 -14.13 13.03 5.57
C SER A 197 -14.25 13.95 4.36
N SER A 198 -13.33 14.92 4.19
CA SER A 198 -13.35 15.81 3.04
C SER A 198 -13.03 15.10 1.72
N LYS A 199 -12.22 14.04 1.75
CA LYS A 199 -11.93 13.19 0.57
C LYS A 199 -13.07 12.24 0.20
N PHE A 200 -14.06 12.06 1.07
CA PHE A 200 -15.22 11.21 0.80
C PHE A 200 -16.36 11.95 0.08
N LEU A 201 -16.57 13.22 0.47
CA LEU A 201 -17.56 14.14 -0.12
C LEU A 201 -17.21 14.48 -1.57
#